data_AF-A0AAX4HLZ7-F1
#
_entry.id   AF-A0AAX4HLZ7-F1
#
_cell.length_a   1.000
_cell.length_b   1.000
_cell.length_c   1.000
_cell.angle_alpha   90.00
_cell.angle_beta   90.00
_cell.angle_gamma   90.00
#
_symmetry.space_group_name_H-M   'P 1'
#
loop_
_entity.id
_entity.type
_entity.pdbx_description
1 polymer ?
#
loop_
_entity_poly.entity_id
_entity_poly.type
_entity_poly.pdbx_seq_one_letter_code
_entity_poly.pdbx_strand_id
1 'polypeptide(L)'
;MNQRGEITLFSCFLLLSLMALVLACGLELRKSFKLLEQRSHLFLCVKETKGEFNEFMIFMGRTNWGIKNINRASLIMMFIPGLQGAAMDAQKLKKYLVYAQNVRLISYLKTLKDLKGKNCPLDPRMFITPFKTKRDSEEALVLREEKWTYYFLRRPYVLSLTTSSQGFESVNPKLKFLMEEKGAMLSSHLLSRF
;
A
#
# COMPACT_ATOMS: atom_id res chain seq x y z
N MET A 1 -10.05 33.74 -64.87
CA MET A 1 -9.85 32.95 -63.62
C MET A 1 -10.45 33.73 -62.47
N ASN A 2 -11.27 33.11 -61.63
CA ASN A 2 -12.09 33.82 -60.63
C ASN A 2 -11.39 33.84 -59.26
N GLN A 3 -10.52 34.84 -59.04
CA GLN A 3 -9.65 34.93 -57.85
C GLN A 3 -10.40 34.89 -56.51
N ARG A 4 -11.66 35.37 -56.45
CA ARG A 4 -12.47 35.32 -55.22
C ARG A 4 -12.90 33.91 -54.83
N GLY A 5 -13.09 33.02 -55.81
CA GLY A 5 -13.42 31.61 -55.58
C GLY A 5 -12.24 30.79 -55.05
N GLU A 6 -11.04 31.09 -55.53
CA GLU A 6 -9.81 30.42 -55.06
C GLU A 6 -9.47 30.81 -53.62
N ILE A 7 -9.60 32.09 -53.25
CA ILE A 7 -9.37 32.57 -51.89
C ILE A 7 -10.34 31.94 -50.89
N THR A 8 -11.62 31.78 -51.26
CA THR A 8 -12.64 31.16 -50.40
C THR A 8 -12.45 29.66 -50.24
N LEU A 9 -11.96 28.95 -51.27
CA LEU A 9 -11.57 27.55 -51.15
C LEU A 9 -10.35 27.36 -50.24
N PHE A 10 -9.33 28.21 -50.38
CA PHE A 10 -8.15 28.18 -49.52
C PHE A 10 -8.49 28.44 -48.05
N SER A 11 -9.34 29.43 -47.75
CA SER A 11 -9.74 29.72 -46.38
C SER A 11 -10.56 28.59 -45.76
N CYS A 12 -11.43 27.94 -46.54
CA CYS A 12 -12.22 26.81 -46.08
C CYS A 12 -11.33 25.58 -45.79
N PHE A 13 -10.33 25.32 -46.64
CA PHE A 13 -9.36 24.25 -46.41
C PHE A 13 -8.51 24.50 -45.15
N LEU A 14 -8.08 25.74 -44.92
CA LEU A 14 -7.37 26.15 -43.69
C LEU A 14 -8.24 25.97 -42.44
N LEU A 15 -9.53 26.33 -42.50
CA LEU A 15 -10.46 26.11 -41.40
C LEU A 15 -10.66 24.63 -41.08
N LEU A 16 -10.82 23.79 -42.11
CA LEU A 16 -10.95 22.35 -41.94
C LEU A 16 -9.70 21.72 -41.34
N SER A 17 -8.51 22.13 -41.78
CA SER A 17 -7.25 21.61 -41.23
C SER A 17 -7.02 22.03 -39.78
N LEU A 18 -7.35 23.28 -39.43
CA LEU A 18 -7.33 23.77 -38.05
C LEU A 18 -8.30 22.99 -37.16
N MET A 19 -9.54 22.76 -37.62
CA MET A 19 -10.52 21.98 -36.87
C MET A 19 -10.08 20.53 -36.65
N ALA A 20 -9.48 19.89 -37.67
CA ALA A 20 -8.91 18.56 -37.54
C ALA A 20 -7.77 18.51 -36.51
N LEU A 21 -6.91 19.54 -36.47
CA LEU A 21 -5.80 19.65 -35.52
C LEU A 21 -6.31 19.85 -34.09
N VAL A 22 -7.33 20.70 -33.89
CA VAL A 22 -7.98 20.89 -32.59
C VAL A 22 -8.63 19.59 -32.09
N LEU A 23 -9.31 18.84 -32.98
CA LEU A 23 -9.89 17.54 -32.64
C LEU A 23 -8.82 16.51 -32.26
N ALA A 24 -7.73 16.44 -33.03
CA ALA A 24 -6.61 15.56 -32.72
C ALA A 24 -6.00 15.89 -31.35
N CYS A 25 -5.79 17.18 -31.06
CA CYS A 25 -5.29 17.65 -29.77
C CYS A 25 -6.25 17.28 -28.63
N GLY A 26 -7.57 17.46 -28.83
CA GLY A 26 -8.59 17.08 -27.84
C GLY A 26 -8.61 15.57 -27.54
N LEU A 27 -8.39 14.73 -28.56
CA LEU A 27 -8.29 13.27 -28.38
C LEU A 27 -7.04 12.87 -27.59
N GLU A 28 -5.88 13.49 -27.86
CA GLU A 28 -4.65 13.26 -27.10
C GLU A 28 -4.75 13.75 -25.65
N LEU A 29 -5.39 14.91 -25.43
CA LEU A 29 -5.65 15.41 -24.08
C LEU A 29 -6.51 14.44 -23.27
N ARG A 30 -7.55 13.86 -23.90
CA ARG A 30 -8.44 12.88 -23.27
C ARG A 30 -7.70 11.60 -22.89
N LYS A 31 -6.78 11.11 -23.73
CA LYS A 31 -5.92 9.96 -23.41
C LYS A 31 -5.03 10.27 -22.21
N SER A 32 -4.38 11.43 -22.23
CA SER A 32 -3.47 11.88 -21.18
C SER A 32 -4.19 12.04 -19.83
N PHE A 33 -5.40 12.59 -19.85
CA PHE A 33 -6.24 12.73 -18.66
C PHE A 33 -6.61 11.37 -18.05
N LYS A 34 -7.03 10.40 -18.87
CA LYS A 34 -7.33 9.04 -18.40
C LYS A 34 -6.11 8.35 -17.78
N LEU A 35 -4.93 8.52 -18.36
CA LEU A 35 -3.69 7.98 -17.79
C LEU A 35 -3.35 8.62 -16.46
N LEU A 36 -3.48 9.95 -16.36
CA LEU A 36 -3.24 10.70 -15.13
C LEU A 36 -4.22 10.27 -14.01
N GLU A 37 -5.50 10.09 -14.34
CA GLU A 37 -6.53 9.59 -13.43
C GLU A 37 -6.21 8.18 -12.91
N GLN A 38 -5.75 7.28 -13.78
CA GLN A 38 -5.35 5.94 -13.36
C GLN A 38 -4.12 5.97 -12.43
N ARG A 39 -3.14 6.83 -12.72
CA ARG A 39 -1.95 7.01 -11.90
C ARG A 39 -2.29 7.60 -10.53
N SER A 40 -3.14 8.63 -10.48
CA SER A 40 -3.55 9.26 -9.22
C SER A 40 -4.34 8.29 -8.35
N HIS A 41 -5.27 7.53 -8.94
CA HIS A 41 -5.99 6.47 -8.24
C HIS A 41 -5.04 5.40 -7.67
N LEU A 42 -4.08 4.94 -8.46
CA LEU A 42 -3.09 3.95 -7.99
C LEU A 42 -2.28 4.50 -6.82
N PHE A 43 -1.84 5.75 -6.90
CA PHE A 43 -1.09 6.41 -5.83
C PHE A 43 -1.91 6.55 -4.54
N LEU A 44 -3.20 6.92 -4.63
CA LEU A 44 -4.11 6.98 -3.50
C LEU A 44 -4.27 5.62 -2.82
N CYS A 45 -4.50 4.56 -3.59
CA CYS A 45 -4.59 3.20 -3.06
C CYS A 45 -3.32 2.79 -2.30
N VAL A 46 -2.14 3.08 -2.85
CA VAL A 46 -0.86 2.80 -2.17
C VAL A 46 -0.73 3.60 -0.88
N LYS A 47 -1.11 4.88 -0.90
CA LYS A 47 -1.05 5.76 0.27
C LYS A 47 -1.97 5.28 1.39
N GLU A 48 -3.22 4.95 1.08
CA GLU A 48 -4.18 4.40 2.06
C GLU A 48 -3.69 3.08 2.64
N THR A 49 -3.33 2.13 1.78
CA THR A 49 -2.84 0.80 2.20
C THR A 49 -1.60 0.92 3.08
N LYS A 50 -0.67 1.81 2.73
CA LYS A 50 0.53 2.08 3.52
C LYS A 50 0.20 2.64 4.90
N GLY A 51 -0.74 3.58 4.99
CA GLY A 51 -1.18 4.17 6.26
C GLY A 51 -1.68 3.08 7.21
N GLU A 52 -2.64 2.30 6.73
CA GLU A 52 -3.23 1.18 7.47
C GLU A 52 -2.19 0.12 7.89
N PHE A 53 -1.29 -0.24 6.97
CA PHE A 53 -0.21 -1.18 7.24
C PHE A 53 0.73 -0.67 8.34
N ASN A 54 1.13 0.60 8.28
CA ASN A 54 2.03 1.18 9.26
C ASN A 54 1.40 1.22 10.66
N GLU A 55 0.14 1.65 10.76
CA GLU A 55 -0.56 1.66 12.04
C GLU A 55 -0.74 0.25 12.60
N PHE A 56 -1.13 -0.72 11.74
CA PHE A 56 -1.21 -2.12 12.11
C PHE A 56 0.12 -2.60 12.69
N MET A 57 1.22 -2.39 11.98
CA MET A 57 2.52 -2.85 12.43
C MET A 57 2.99 -2.19 13.74
N ILE A 58 2.79 -0.88 13.91
CA ILE A 58 3.12 -0.16 15.15
C ILE A 58 2.32 -0.73 16.33
N PHE A 59 1.02 -0.95 16.15
CA PHE A 59 0.17 -1.51 17.19
C PHE A 59 0.63 -2.92 17.59
N MET A 60 0.91 -3.77 16.60
CA MET A 60 1.38 -5.14 16.85
C MET A 60 2.75 -5.16 17.52
N GLY A 61 3.67 -4.27 17.12
CA GLY A 61 4.98 -4.11 17.74
C GLY A 61 4.88 -3.71 19.22
N ARG A 62 4.08 -2.66 19.53
CA ARG A 62 3.87 -2.18 20.90
C ARG A 62 3.21 -3.22 21.80
N THR A 63 2.17 -3.90 21.30
CA THR A 63 1.47 -4.93 22.07
C THR A 63 2.34 -6.16 22.30
N ASN A 64 3.12 -6.60 21.30
CA ASN A 64 4.11 -7.66 21.48
C ASN A 64 5.15 -7.27 22.53
N TRP A 65 5.74 -6.07 22.42
CA TRP A 65 6.69 -5.57 23.42
C TRP A 65 6.08 -5.53 24.83
N GLY A 66 4.83 -5.07 24.94
CA GLY A 66 4.09 -5.05 26.21
C GLY A 66 3.91 -6.45 26.81
N ILE A 67 3.48 -7.44 26.00
CA ILE A 67 3.30 -8.83 26.44
C ILE A 67 4.62 -9.41 26.98
N LYS A 68 5.73 -9.21 26.28
CA LYS A 68 7.05 -9.72 26.71
C LYS A 68 7.48 -9.12 28.05
N ASN A 69 7.30 -7.81 28.23
CA ASN A 69 7.68 -7.13 29.47
C ASN A 69 6.73 -7.44 30.64
N ILE A 70 5.43 -7.60 30.38
CA ILE A 70 4.45 -8.02 31.38
C ILE A 70 4.78 -9.42 31.89
N ASN A 71 5.12 -10.38 31.00
CA ASN A 71 5.54 -11.71 31.41
C ASN A 71 6.75 -11.66 32.36
N ARG A 72 7.79 -10.89 31.98
CA ARG A 72 9.00 -10.71 32.82
C ARG A 72 8.68 -10.07 34.17
N ALA A 73 7.88 -9.01 34.20
CA ALA A 73 7.52 -8.30 35.42
C ALA A 73 6.61 -9.14 36.34
N SER A 74 5.63 -9.85 35.76
CA SER A 74 4.72 -10.71 36.52
C SER A 74 5.44 -11.86 37.23
N LEU A 75 6.46 -12.43 36.59
CA LEU A 75 7.28 -13.50 37.15
C LEU A 75 8.02 -13.00 38.41
N ILE A 76 8.64 -11.82 38.34
CA ILE A 76 9.32 -11.19 39.49
C ILE A 76 8.33 -10.88 40.62
N MET A 77 7.16 -10.31 40.30
CA MET A 77 6.14 -9.93 41.29
C MET A 77 5.51 -11.13 42.01
N MET A 78 5.48 -12.31 41.39
CA MET A 78 4.93 -13.53 41.98
C MET A 78 5.78 -14.06 43.15
N PHE A 79 7.09 -13.81 43.13
CA PHE A 79 8.02 -14.26 44.17
C PHE A 79 8.13 -13.28 45.35
N ILE A 80 7.58 -12.07 45.23
CA ILE A 80 7.61 -11.07 46.32
C ILE A 80 6.30 -11.17 47.13
N PRO A 81 6.36 -11.55 48.42
CA PRO A 81 5.19 -11.56 49.29
C PRO A 81 4.54 -10.16 49.33
N GLY A 82 3.21 -10.09 49.16
CA GLY A 82 2.47 -8.82 49.14
C GLY A 82 2.24 -8.20 47.75
N LEU A 83 2.94 -8.65 46.69
CA LEU A 83 2.73 -8.20 45.30
C LEU A 83 1.97 -9.21 44.42
N GLN A 84 1.49 -10.31 45.01
CA GLN A 84 0.80 -11.38 44.29
C GLN A 84 -0.51 -10.91 43.60
N GLY A 85 -1.22 -9.95 44.19
CA GLY A 85 -2.40 -9.34 43.57
C GLY A 85 -2.07 -8.61 42.25
N ALA A 86 -0.96 -7.87 42.23
CA ALA A 86 -0.48 -7.18 41.04
C ALA A 86 -0.03 -8.16 39.94
N ALA A 87 0.51 -9.32 40.31
CA ALA A 87 0.84 -10.38 39.36
C ALA A 87 -0.42 -10.96 38.67
N MET A 88 -1.53 -11.13 39.40
CA MET A 88 -2.79 -11.58 38.80
C MET A 88 -3.39 -10.56 37.83
N ASP A 89 -3.34 -9.27 38.17
CA ASP A 89 -3.85 -8.22 37.29
C ASP A 89 -2.97 -8.03 36.05
N ALA A 90 -1.66 -8.26 36.17
CA ALA A 90 -0.75 -8.32 35.03
C ALA A 90 -1.13 -9.46 34.06
N GLN A 91 -1.54 -10.64 34.56
CA GLN A 91 -2.03 -11.73 33.71
C GLN A 91 -3.36 -11.39 33.01
N LYS A 92 -4.29 -10.69 33.69
CA LYS A 92 -5.52 -10.20 33.04
C LYS A 92 -5.21 -9.21 31.93
N LEU A 93 -4.29 -8.27 32.18
CA LEU A 93 -3.84 -7.29 31.20
C LEU A 93 -3.21 -7.98 29.97
N LYS A 94 -2.42 -9.04 30.17
CA LYS A 94 -1.89 -9.87 29.08
C LYS A 94 -3.01 -10.44 28.21
N LYS A 95 -4.03 -11.07 28.80
CA LYS A 95 -5.19 -11.61 28.06
C LYS A 95 -5.91 -10.53 27.27
N TYR A 96 -6.03 -9.32 27.81
CA TYR A 96 -6.62 -8.19 27.11
C TYR A 96 -5.78 -7.74 25.91
N LEU A 97 -4.46 -7.64 26.05
CA LEU A 97 -3.56 -7.32 24.94
C LEU A 97 -3.63 -8.37 23.83
N VAL A 98 -3.66 -9.64 24.20
CA VAL A 98 -3.85 -10.77 23.27
C VAL A 98 -5.15 -10.66 22.50
N TYR A 99 -6.25 -10.32 23.19
CA TYR A 99 -7.55 -10.08 22.55
C TYR A 99 -7.51 -8.87 21.62
N ALA A 100 -6.91 -7.76 22.05
CA ALA A 100 -6.78 -6.54 21.26
C ALA A 100 -5.97 -6.77 19.97
N GLN A 101 -4.91 -7.59 20.01
CA GLN A 101 -4.17 -8.03 18.83
C GLN A 101 -5.05 -8.75 17.81
N ASN A 102 -5.88 -9.69 18.27
CA ASN A 102 -6.79 -10.43 17.38
C ASN A 102 -7.84 -9.49 16.75
N VAL A 103 -8.41 -8.58 17.54
CA VAL A 103 -9.36 -7.58 17.03
C VAL A 103 -8.70 -6.68 15.99
N ARG A 104 -7.49 -6.18 16.26
CA ARG A 104 -6.76 -5.33 15.31
C ARG A 104 -6.40 -6.09 14.03
N LEU A 105 -6.05 -7.37 14.12
CA LEU A 105 -5.81 -8.23 12.97
C LEU A 105 -7.05 -8.36 12.09
N ILE A 106 -8.21 -8.67 12.69
CA ILE A 106 -9.49 -8.78 11.97
C ILE A 106 -9.85 -7.43 11.34
N SER A 107 -9.71 -6.34 12.09
CA SER A 107 -9.97 -4.99 11.60
C SER A 107 -9.10 -4.65 10.39
N TYR A 108 -7.79 -4.96 10.45
CA TYR A 108 -6.87 -4.72 9.34
C TYR A 108 -7.26 -5.52 8.09
N LEU A 109 -7.61 -6.80 8.24
CA LEU A 109 -8.07 -7.63 7.13
C LEU A 109 -9.39 -7.12 6.52
N LYS A 110 -10.29 -6.61 7.36
CA LYS A 110 -11.52 -5.96 6.90
C LYS A 110 -11.20 -4.69 6.09
N THR A 111 -10.30 -3.85 6.57
CA THR A 111 -9.86 -2.65 5.82
C THR A 111 -9.24 -3.01 4.47
N LEU A 112 -8.41 -4.06 4.40
CA LEU A 112 -7.88 -4.55 3.11
C LEU A 112 -9.00 -5.02 2.18
N LYS A 113 -10.01 -5.70 2.70
CA LYS A 113 -11.19 -6.11 1.92
C LYS A 113 -11.96 -4.90 1.39
N ASP A 114 -12.14 -3.87 2.21
CA ASP A 114 -12.84 -2.65 1.83
C ASP A 114 -12.05 -1.87 0.76
N LEU A 115 -10.72 -1.79 0.89
CA LEU A 115 -9.83 -1.23 -0.14
C LEU A 115 -9.91 -2.00 -1.46
N LYS A 116 -9.98 -3.34 -1.40
CA LYS A 116 -10.22 -4.17 -2.59
C LYS A 116 -11.59 -3.86 -3.22
N GLY A 117 -12.62 -3.63 -2.40
CA GLY A 117 -13.95 -3.20 -2.84
C GLY A 117 -13.95 -1.85 -3.55
N LYS A 118 -13.03 -0.95 -3.20
CA LYS A 118 -12.80 0.35 -3.89
C LYS A 118 -11.99 0.22 -5.20
N ASN A 119 -11.88 -0.97 -5.79
CA ASN A 119 -11.07 -1.24 -6.99
C ASN A 119 -9.57 -0.95 -6.85
N CYS A 120 -9.01 -1.04 -5.64
CA CYS A 120 -7.55 -0.98 -5.46
C CYS A 120 -6.88 -2.31 -5.88
N PRO A 121 -5.80 -2.26 -6.68
CA PRO A 121 -5.08 -3.47 -7.11
C PRO A 121 -4.14 -3.96 -5.99
N LEU A 122 -4.72 -4.57 -4.96
CA LEU A 122 -3.98 -5.12 -3.83
C LEU A 122 -3.30 -6.44 -4.18
N ASP A 123 -2.06 -6.61 -3.75
CA ASP A 123 -1.33 -7.88 -3.81
C ASP A 123 -2.00 -8.92 -2.89
N PRO A 124 -2.31 -10.14 -3.37
CA PRO A 124 -2.80 -11.22 -2.51
C PRO A 124 -1.92 -11.47 -1.27
N ARG A 125 -0.60 -11.22 -1.38
CA ARG A 125 0.34 -11.35 -0.27
C ARG A 125 0.06 -10.40 0.89
N MET A 126 -0.64 -9.28 0.68
CA MET A 126 -1.02 -8.37 1.77
C MET A 126 -2.02 -8.99 2.76
N PHE A 127 -2.82 -9.96 2.30
CA PHE A 127 -3.73 -10.71 3.17
C PHE A 127 -2.98 -11.75 4.03
N ILE A 128 -1.77 -12.14 3.59
CA ILE A 128 -0.84 -12.94 4.38
C ILE A 128 -0.07 -11.96 5.28
N THR A 129 -0.63 -11.68 6.45
CA THR A 129 -0.07 -10.67 7.35
C THR A 129 1.39 -10.95 7.74
N PRO A 130 2.20 -9.92 8.04
CA PRO A 130 3.59 -10.10 8.46
C PRO A 130 3.77 -10.95 9.72
N PHE A 131 2.73 -11.08 10.54
CA PHE A 131 2.73 -11.92 11.73
C PHE A 131 2.21 -13.33 11.42
N LYS A 132 2.83 -14.36 12.01
CA LYS A 132 2.32 -15.72 12.05
C LYS A 132 1.16 -15.79 13.03
N THR A 133 0.14 -16.57 12.71
CA THR A 133 -0.95 -16.88 13.64
C THR A 133 -0.46 -17.69 14.85
N LYS A 134 0.65 -18.43 14.68
CA LYS A 134 1.33 -19.15 15.76
C LYS A 134 2.04 -18.16 16.68
N ARG A 135 1.76 -18.27 17.97
CA ARG A 135 2.39 -17.48 19.04
C ARG A 135 3.65 -18.17 19.58
N ASP A 136 4.56 -17.39 20.13
CA ASP A 136 5.71 -17.91 20.87
C ASP A 136 5.32 -18.36 22.30
N SER A 137 6.29 -18.86 23.07
CA SER A 137 6.10 -19.27 24.46
C SER A 137 5.67 -18.13 25.39
N GLU A 138 5.85 -16.87 24.98
CA GLU A 138 5.44 -15.68 25.71
C GLU A 138 4.03 -15.21 25.28
N GLU A 139 3.37 -15.91 24.37
CA GLU A 139 2.10 -15.57 23.70
C GLU A 139 2.18 -14.35 22.76
N ALA A 140 3.38 -13.86 22.44
CA ALA A 140 3.58 -12.81 21.45
C ALA A 140 3.50 -13.38 20.02
N LEU A 141 3.09 -12.53 19.08
CA LEU A 141 2.97 -12.93 17.67
C LEU A 141 4.34 -12.87 16.98
N VAL A 142 4.69 -13.95 16.29
CA VAL A 142 5.99 -14.10 15.64
C VAL A 142 5.99 -13.42 14.27
N LEU A 143 6.95 -12.53 14.02
CA LEU A 143 7.14 -11.94 12.70
C LEU A 143 7.66 -13.00 11.70
N ARG A 144 7.10 -13.04 10.49
CA ARG A 144 7.46 -13.99 9.43
C ARG A 144 8.80 -13.66 8.76
N GLU A 145 8.96 -12.41 8.36
CA GLU A 145 10.12 -11.90 7.61
C GLU A 145 10.44 -10.47 8.05
N GLU A 146 11.71 -10.11 8.01
CA GLU A 146 12.17 -8.75 8.36
C GLU A 146 11.85 -7.72 7.29
N LYS A 147 11.62 -8.12 6.03
CA LYS A 147 11.37 -7.18 4.94
C LYS A 147 10.27 -7.70 4.03
N TRP A 148 9.31 -6.82 3.74
CA TRP A 148 8.13 -7.12 2.93
C TRP A 148 8.07 -6.19 1.75
N THR A 149 7.86 -6.74 0.56
CA THR A 149 7.61 -5.97 -0.65
C THR A 149 6.28 -6.37 -1.23
N TYR A 150 5.39 -5.40 -1.41
CA TYR A 150 4.08 -5.60 -2.01
C TYR A 150 3.98 -4.86 -3.34
N TYR A 151 3.32 -5.47 -4.33
CA TYR A 151 3.19 -4.90 -5.66
C TYR A 151 1.75 -4.48 -5.96
N PHE A 152 1.59 -3.27 -6.49
CA PHE A 152 0.32 -2.73 -6.97
C PHE A 152 0.43 -2.57 -8.48
N LEU A 153 -0.30 -3.42 -9.22
CA LEU A 153 -0.21 -3.47 -10.68
C LEU A 153 -1.48 -2.88 -11.31
N ARG A 154 -1.30 -1.84 -12.13
CA ARG A 154 -2.34 -1.32 -13.03
C ARG A 154 -1.67 -0.83 -14.30
N ARG A 155 -1.68 -1.66 -15.36
CA ARG A 155 -0.95 -1.40 -16.62
C ARG A 155 -1.20 0.04 -17.11
N PRO A 156 -0.14 0.79 -17.51
CA PRO A 156 1.27 0.40 -17.60
C PRO A 156 2.06 0.54 -16.27
N TYR A 157 1.42 0.99 -15.19
CA TYR A 157 2.08 1.34 -13.95
C TYR A 157 2.24 0.17 -12.98
N VAL A 158 3.39 0.15 -12.30
CA VAL A 158 3.68 -0.75 -11.18
C VAL A 158 4.21 0.11 -10.03
N LEU A 159 3.58 -0.01 -8.87
CA LEU A 159 4.10 0.55 -7.63
C LEU A 159 4.51 -0.56 -6.69
N SER A 160 5.62 -0.38 -5.99
CA SER A 160 6.02 -1.28 -4.92
C SER A 160 6.06 -0.55 -3.59
N LEU A 161 5.56 -1.22 -2.56
CA LEU A 161 5.67 -0.78 -1.17
C LEU A 161 6.63 -1.74 -0.47
N THR A 162 7.79 -1.23 -0.07
CA THR A 162 8.77 -2.01 0.70
C THR A 162 8.79 -1.53 2.14
N THR A 163 8.64 -2.44 3.09
CA THR A 163 8.67 -2.15 4.53
C THR A 163 9.65 -3.08 5.22
N SER A 164 10.51 -2.53 6.09
CA SER A 164 11.47 -3.28 6.91
C SER A 164 11.07 -3.27 8.37
N SER A 165 11.42 -4.35 9.08
CA SER A 165 11.18 -4.52 10.51
C SER A 165 12.20 -3.84 11.39
N GLN A 166 13.34 -3.43 10.84
CA GLN A 166 14.44 -2.78 11.55
C GLN A 166 14.07 -1.40 12.13
N GLY A 167 12.84 -0.92 11.91
CA GLY A 167 12.29 0.30 12.49
C GLY A 167 11.11 0.08 13.45
N PHE A 168 10.88 -1.13 13.98
CA PHE A 168 9.78 -1.38 14.93
C PHE A 168 10.16 -1.23 16.41
N GLU A 169 11.45 -1.33 16.75
CA GLU A 169 11.95 -1.07 18.10
C GLU A 169 12.32 0.39 18.33
N SER A 170 12.54 1.17 17.27
CA SER A 170 12.70 2.63 17.33
C SER A 170 11.49 3.32 16.70
N VAL A 171 11.00 4.40 17.30
CA VAL A 171 9.70 5.05 17.02
C VAL A 171 9.60 5.73 15.63
N ASN A 172 10.44 5.37 14.64
CA ASN A 172 10.43 6.01 13.32
C ASN A 172 10.81 5.06 12.16
N PRO A 173 9.82 4.49 11.44
CA PRO A 173 10.11 3.72 10.23
C PRO A 173 10.52 4.65 9.07
N LYS A 174 11.77 4.50 8.59
CA LYS A 174 12.23 5.12 7.34
C LYS A 174 11.60 4.40 6.14
N LEU A 175 11.07 5.19 5.20
CA LEU A 175 10.41 4.70 4.00
C LEU A 175 11.15 5.12 2.73
N LYS A 176 11.36 4.16 1.83
CA LYS A 176 11.93 4.41 0.50
C LYS A 176 10.85 4.09 -0.55
N PHE A 177 10.48 5.10 -1.34
CA PHE A 177 9.59 4.93 -2.49
C PHE A 177 10.44 4.64 -3.72
N LEU A 178 10.19 3.51 -4.39
CA LEU A 178 10.70 3.23 -5.73
C LEU A 178 9.51 3.16 -6.67
N MET A 179 9.27 4.27 -7.35
CA MET A 179 8.38 4.33 -8.52
C MET A 179 9.21 3.88 -9.72
N GLU A 180 9.08 2.62 -10.12
CA GLU A 180 9.56 2.17 -11.43
C GLU A 180 8.42 2.32 -12.43
N GLU A 181 8.48 3.37 -13.23
CA GLU A 181 7.70 3.45 -14.46
C GLU A 181 8.33 2.43 -15.43
N LYS A 182 7.77 1.21 -15.50
CA LYS A 182 8.05 0.34 -16.64
C LYS A 182 7.40 0.98 -17.85
N GLY A 183 8.11 1.95 -18.43
CA GLY A 183 7.78 2.54 -19.70
C GLY A 183 7.46 1.42 -20.68
N ALA A 184 6.34 1.57 -21.37
CA ALA A 184 6.03 0.81 -22.55
C ALA A 184 7.15 1.03 -23.58
N MET A 185 8.23 0.24 -23.48
CA MET A 185 9.15 -0.02 -24.59
C MET A 185 8.50 -1.13 -25.43
N LEU A 186 7.47 -0.73 -26.16
CA LEU A 186 7.03 -1.41 -27.38
C LEU A 186 7.47 -0.54 -28.55
N SER A 187 8.76 -0.64 -28.89
CA SER A 187 9.42 -0.30 -30.16
C SER A 187 10.92 -0.59 -29.94
N SER A 188 11.67 -1.42 -30.68
CA SER A 188 11.58 -1.85 -32.08
C SER A 188 12.42 -3.12 -32.38
N HIS A 189 12.78 -3.96 -31.40
CA HIS A 189 13.79 -5.03 -31.62
C HIS A 189 13.29 -6.49 -31.71
N LEU A 190 11.98 -6.74 -31.81
CA LEU A 190 11.44 -8.12 -31.96
C LEU A 190 10.55 -8.33 -33.20
N LEU A 191 10.75 -7.54 -34.25
CA LEU A 191 10.19 -7.78 -35.61
C LEU A 191 11.28 -7.78 -36.71
N SER A 192 12.53 -8.16 -36.37
CA SER A 192 13.58 -8.42 -37.37
C SER A 192 13.99 -9.89 -37.48
N ARG A 193 13.25 -10.80 -36.87
CA ARG A 193 13.35 -12.24 -37.10
C ARG A 193 11.96 -12.85 -36.97
N PHE A 194 11.18 -12.73 -38.03
CA PHE A 194 10.27 -13.72 -38.64
C PHE A 194 9.47 -13.02 -39.73
#